data_AF-R5N5G8-F1
#
_entry.id   AF-R5N5G8-F1
#
_cell.length_a   1.000
_cell.length_b   1.000
_cell.length_c   1.000
_cell.angle_alpha   90.00
_cell.angle_beta   90.00
_cell.angle_gamma   90.00
#
_symmetry.space_group_name_H-M   'P 1'
#
loop_
_entity.id
_entity.type
_entity.pdbx_description
1 polymer ?
#
loop_
_entity_poly.entity_id
_entity_poly.type
_entity_poly.pdbx_seq_one_letter_code
_entity_poly.pdbx_strand_id
1 'polypeptide(L)'
;MKKSFTKQLISLILAVCFTLAFPAFSFAADSNQSDGEAKSESIYNEFKKSDGELICVSKYGDTDKFPENSAEAVAAAAEKGADIVYVSVKKTSDGYVVLMADSNLSRMCVDELGNTVNKNIGDVGYHELSSYHLRAGTGSLHEPITSCKIPTLAEAIQYLGGNAMLMIADGWEYRDEIYDILAGENALSNSIILATGDKKEISSWLASKTVMPLVISSSAKNGNAKSYVSKTLSAGCIGTLLSAKNPYNSVFKDGVQSKFKDAGRAVIDMTNSDICGGREDNPTGWNDITKRGFSVIITNDIEGFNAYRARVKSYKTSLTSDLEKAQATDTALCSTSTANKLKKTITEAKSTLSSSMSETELMEADYSLRLAMEALADRTENDNGKTVTPGRITAVVLVVIALIIFEIVFDTLRRKKVSKRRTENGRAHSSGKK
;
A
#
# COMPACT_ATOMS: atom_id res chain seq x y z
N MET A 1 14.95 -82.15 16.20
CA MET A 1 13.78 -81.24 16.16
C MET A 1 13.96 -79.86 16.80
N LYS A 2 15.07 -79.51 17.49
CA LYS A 2 15.27 -78.16 18.09
C LYS A 2 15.97 -77.11 17.20
N LYS A 3 16.55 -77.49 16.05
CA LYS A 3 17.24 -76.56 15.12
C LYS A 3 16.34 -76.00 13.99
N SER A 4 15.15 -76.57 13.79
CA SER A 4 14.21 -76.12 12.73
C SER A 4 13.29 -75.00 13.21
N PHE A 5 12.94 -75.00 14.51
CA PHE A 5 12.03 -74.02 15.11
C PHE A 5 12.67 -72.63 15.22
N THR A 6 13.98 -72.55 15.45
CA THR A 6 14.73 -71.29 15.53
C THR A 6 14.87 -70.60 14.19
N LYS A 7 14.94 -71.34 13.07
CA LYS A 7 14.98 -70.74 11.72
C LYS A 7 13.61 -70.20 11.29
N GLN A 8 12.51 -70.86 11.67
CA GLN A 8 11.16 -70.36 11.37
C GLN A 8 10.80 -69.14 12.23
N LEU A 9 11.25 -69.07 13.49
CA LEU A 9 11.02 -67.90 14.34
C LEU A 9 11.82 -66.67 13.89
N ILE A 10 13.08 -66.86 13.44
CA ILE A 10 13.91 -65.77 12.89
C ILE A 10 13.37 -65.29 11.53
N SER A 11 12.83 -66.19 10.70
CA SER A 11 12.19 -65.82 9.43
C SER A 11 10.86 -65.07 9.61
N LEU A 12 10.12 -65.37 10.68
CA LEU A 12 8.87 -64.67 11.00
C LEU A 12 9.16 -63.27 11.58
N ILE A 13 10.22 -63.13 12.39
CA ILE A 13 10.66 -61.82 12.93
C ILE A 13 11.27 -60.95 11.82
N LEU A 14 12.02 -61.51 10.86
CA LEU A 14 12.50 -60.74 9.71
C LEU A 14 11.38 -60.29 8.77
N ALA A 15 10.31 -61.08 8.61
CA ALA A 15 9.15 -60.71 7.79
C ALA A 15 8.28 -59.62 8.43
N VAL A 16 8.20 -59.59 9.77
CA VAL A 16 7.49 -58.53 10.53
C VAL A 16 8.34 -57.24 10.64
N CYS A 17 9.67 -57.35 10.58
CA CYS A 17 10.54 -56.17 10.52
C CYS A 17 10.65 -55.58 9.10
N PHE A 18 10.33 -56.33 8.04
CA PHE A 18 10.33 -55.82 6.66
C PHE A 18 9.02 -55.13 6.23
N THR A 19 7.97 -55.20 7.05
CA THR A 19 6.71 -54.46 6.85
C THR A 19 6.61 -53.20 7.72
N LEU A 20 7.62 -52.90 8.54
CA LEU A 20 7.70 -51.68 9.36
C LEU A 20 8.80 -50.70 8.91
N ALA A 21 9.36 -50.89 7.71
CA ALA A 21 10.37 -50.02 7.12
C ALA A 21 10.07 -49.63 5.67
N PHE A 22 8.79 -49.54 5.30
CA PHE A 22 8.40 -48.59 4.27
C PHE A 22 8.13 -47.27 4.99
N PRO A 23 8.96 -46.22 4.83
CA PRO A 23 8.38 -44.90 4.86
C PRO A 23 7.36 -44.93 3.73
N ALA A 24 6.07 -44.94 4.08
CA ALA A 24 5.11 -44.31 3.20
C ALA A 24 5.77 -42.98 2.82
N PHE A 25 6.03 -42.79 1.54
CA PHE A 25 6.19 -41.46 1.00
C PHE A 25 4.86 -40.74 1.31
N SER A 26 4.74 -40.24 2.54
CA SER A 26 3.93 -39.08 2.83
C SER A 26 4.54 -38.00 1.96
N PHE A 27 3.90 -37.75 0.83
CA PHE A 27 4.09 -36.53 0.08
C PHE A 27 4.08 -35.38 1.09
N ALA A 28 5.09 -34.52 0.99
CA ALA A 28 5.22 -33.31 1.77
C ALA A 28 3.95 -32.46 1.59
N ALA A 29 3.05 -32.52 2.57
CA ALA A 29 1.90 -31.63 2.69
C ALA A 29 2.04 -30.66 3.87
N ASP A 30 3.06 -30.82 4.73
CA ASP A 30 3.17 -30.09 6.00
C ASP A 30 4.11 -28.86 5.92
N SER A 31 5.09 -28.85 5.01
CA SER A 31 5.97 -27.70 4.83
C SER A 31 5.28 -26.55 4.08
N ASN A 32 4.46 -26.85 3.07
CA ASN A 32 3.81 -25.82 2.26
C ASN A 32 2.68 -25.11 3.01
N GLN A 33 1.99 -25.79 3.92
CA GLN A 33 0.93 -25.18 4.72
C GLN A 33 1.49 -24.16 5.72
N SER A 34 2.59 -24.49 6.41
CA SER A 34 3.25 -23.57 7.34
C SER A 34 3.88 -22.36 6.63
N ASP A 35 4.46 -22.54 5.45
CA ASP A 35 5.00 -21.45 4.63
C ASP A 35 3.89 -20.53 4.07
N GLY A 36 2.75 -21.11 3.65
CA GLY A 36 1.57 -20.36 3.21
C GLY A 36 0.94 -19.55 4.35
N GLU A 37 0.72 -20.16 5.51
CA GLU A 37 0.22 -19.46 6.71
C GLU A 37 1.16 -18.29 7.11
N ALA A 38 2.48 -18.46 7.01
CA ALA A 38 3.43 -17.38 7.28
C ALA A 38 3.34 -16.23 6.24
N LYS A 39 3.13 -16.54 4.96
CA LYS A 39 3.00 -15.54 3.89
C LYS A 39 1.70 -14.72 4.04
N SER A 40 0.58 -15.39 4.24
CA SER A 40 -0.72 -14.74 4.47
C SER A 40 -0.72 -13.88 5.74
N GLU A 41 -0.11 -14.33 6.82
CA GLU A 41 0.08 -13.53 8.05
C GLU A 41 0.96 -12.28 7.80
N SER A 42 2.00 -12.39 6.98
CA SER A 42 2.80 -11.22 6.58
C SER A 42 1.96 -10.20 5.82
N ILE A 43 1.10 -10.65 4.89
CA ILE A 43 0.23 -9.76 4.10
C ILE A 43 -0.84 -9.14 4.99
N TYR A 44 -1.42 -9.92 5.92
CA TYR A 44 -2.36 -9.45 6.94
C TYR A 44 -1.78 -8.28 7.73
N ASN A 45 -0.57 -8.45 8.25
CA ASN A 45 0.12 -7.43 9.03
C ASN A 45 0.44 -6.20 8.19
N GLU A 46 0.81 -6.38 6.92
CA GLU A 46 1.10 -5.28 6.01
C GLU A 46 -0.16 -4.50 5.59
N PHE A 47 -1.29 -5.19 5.44
CA PHE A 47 -2.57 -4.53 5.15
C PHE A 47 -3.03 -3.63 6.30
N LYS A 48 -2.78 -4.04 7.55
CA LYS A 48 -3.19 -3.25 8.74
C LYS A 48 -2.34 -2.00 8.97
N LYS A 49 -1.16 -1.90 8.34
CA LYS A 49 -0.33 -0.70 8.38
C LYS A 49 -0.87 0.31 7.37
N SER A 50 -1.35 1.46 7.86
CA SER A 50 -1.83 2.53 6.98
C SER A 50 -0.75 3.11 6.06
N ASP A 51 0.52 3.00 6.45
CA ASP A 51 1.72 3.43 5.73
C ASP A 51 2.53 2.25 5.15
N GLY A 52 1.91 1.07 5.05
CA GLY A 52 2.54 -0.14 4.54
C GLY A 52 2.95 -0.10 3.06
N GLU A 53 3.72 -1.09 2.64
CA GLU A 53 4.12 -1.34 1.26
C GLU A 53 2.91 -1.55 0.34
N LEU A 54 3.10 -1.28 -0.96
CA LEU A 54 2.08 -1.50 -1.98
C LEU A 54 1.59 -2.95 -1.99
N ILE A 55 0.27 -3.13 -2.04
CA ILE A 55 -0.38 -4.44 -2.13
C ILE A 55 -0.94 -4.65 -3.54
N CYS A 56 -0.57 -5.79 -4.14
CA CYS A 56 -1.06 -6.28 -5.41
C CYS A 56 -2.30 -7.14 -5.21
N VAL A 57 -3.40 -6.77 -5.85
CA VAL A 57 -4.65 -7.54 -5.82
C VAL A 57 -4.98 -7.99 -7.25
N SER A 58 -5.19 -9.29 -7.44
CA SER A 58 -5.68 -9.85 -8.70
C SER A 58 -7.21 -9.91 -8.68
N LYS A 59 -7.86 -9.42 -9.73
CA LYS A 59 -9.33 -9.47 -9.84
C LYS A 59 -9.78 -10.78 -10.48
N TYR A 60 -10.59 -11.53 -9.73
CA TYR A 60 -11.16 -12.81 -10.10
C TYR A 60 -10.14 -13.93 -10.40
N GLY A 61 -8.88 -13.75 -10.01
CA GLY A 61 -7.79 -14.69 -10.25
C GLY A 61 -7.05 -14.44 -11.57
N ASP A 62 -6.24 -15.40 -11.98
CA ASP A 62 -5.47 -15.35 -13.22
C ASP A 62 -6.35 -15.65 -14.45
N THR A 63 -7.09 -14.63 -14.89
CA THR A 63 -8.03 -14.76 -16.02
C THR A 63 -7.35 -14.95 -17.38
N ASP A 64 -6.04 -14.79 -17.49
CA ASP A 64 -5.32 -15.07 -18.74
C ASP A 64 -5.23 -16.57 -19.00
N LYS A 65 -5.23 -17.38 -17.94
CA LYS A 65 -5.05 -18.84 -18.02
C LYS A 65 -6.31 -19.62 -17.67
N PHE A 66 -7.09 -19.11 -16.74
CA PHE A 66 -8.22 -19.82 -16.15
C PHE A 66 -9.49 -18.97 -16.20
N PRO A 67 -10.68 -19.57 -16.10
CA PRO A 67 -11.93 -18.83 -15.94
C PRO A 67 -11.91 -17.92 -14.71
N GLU A 68 -12.50 -16.74 -14.82
CA GLU A 68 -12.72 -15.86 -13.67
C GLU A 68 -13.42 -16.62 -12.54
N ASN A 69 -13.01 -16.35 -11.30
CA ASN A 69 -13.61 -16.91 -10.09
C ASN A 69 -13.52 -18.46 -9.98
N SER A 70 -12.70 -19.13 -10.80
CA SER A 70 -12.38 -20.55 -10.61
C SER A 70 -11.32 -20.76 -9.52
N ALA A 71 -11.26 -21.95 -8.93
CA ALA A 71 -10.27 -22.27 -7.90
C ALA A 71 -8.84 -22.26 -8.48
N GLU A 72 -8.69 -22.67 -9.74
CA GLU A 72 -7.42 -22.64 -10.47
C GLU A 72 -6.96 -21.21 -10.75
N ALA A 73 -7.88 -20.31 -11.12
CA ALA A 73 -7.56 -18.90 -11.31
C ALA A 73 -7.07 -18.26 -10.01
N VAL A 74 -7.72 -18.59 -8.88
CA VAL A 74 -7.35 -18.12 -7.55
C VAL A 74 -5.95 -18.59 -7.17
N ALA A 75 -5.66 -19.88 -7.31
CA ALA A 75 -4.34 -20.44 -7.02
C ALA A 75 -3.25 -19.86 -7.94
N ALA A 76 -3.52 -19.79 -9.25
CA ALA A 76 -2.57 -19.27 -10.23
C ALA A 76 -2.24 -17.79 -10.03
N ALA A 77 -3.19 -16.96 -9.58
CA ALA A 77 -2.93 -15.57 -9.23
C ALA A 77 -1.98 -15.44 -8.03
N ALA A 78 -2.16 -16.28 -7.00
CA ALA A 78 -1.27 -16.31 -5.85
C ALA A 78 0.15 -16.77 -6.23
N GLU A 79 0.27 -17.76 -7.12
CA GLU A 79 1.54 -18.23 -7.68
C GLU A 79 2.25 -17.15 -8.53
N LYS A 80 1.49 -16.36 -9.30
CA LYS A 80 1.99 -15.18 -10.04
C LYS A 80 2.43 -14.03 -9.13
N GLY A 81 2.20 -14.13 -7.82
CA GLY A 81 2.65 -13.16 -6.83
C GLY A 81 1.64 -12.07 -6.49
N ALA A 82 0.35 -12.31 -6.70
CA ALA A 82 -0.68 -11.48 -6.06
C ALA A 82 -0.61 -11.67 -4.53
N ASP A 83 -0.73 -10.59 -3.77
CA ASP A 83 -0.84 -10.67 -2.31
C ASP A 83 -2.28 -11.00 -1.90
N ILE A 84 -3.25 -10.56 -2.71
CA ILE A 84 -4.68 -10.78 -2.46
C ILE A 84 -5.37 -11.16 -3.77
N VAL A 85 -6.32 -12.08 -3.71
CA VAL A 85 -7.23 -12.39 -4.82
C VAL A 85 -8.62 -11.87 -4.50
N TYR A 86 -9.09 -10.91 -5.28
CA TYR A 86 -10.45 -10.39 -5.22
C TYR A 86 -11.40 -11.37 -5.91
N VAL A 87 -12.40 -11.87 -5.20
CA VAL A 87 -13.41 -12.79 -5.73
C VAL A 87 -14.81 -12.25 -5.41
N SER A 88 -15.78 -12.53 -6.28
CA SER A 88 -17.19 -12.25 -6.00
C SER A 88 -17.90 -13.53 -5.62
N VAL A 89 -18.84 -13.43 -4.68
CA VAL A 89 -19.65 -14.57 -4.26
C VAL A 89 -21.13 -14.38 -4.58
N LYS A 90 -21.84 -15.51 -4.67
CA LYS A 90 -23.31 -15.62 -4.72
C LYS A 90 -23.78 -16.78 -3.87
N LYS A 91 -25.06 -16.75 -3.50
CA LYS A 91 -25.73 -17.82 -2.77
C LYS A 91 -26.62 -18.63 -3.72
N THR A 92 -26.50 -19.95 -3.67
CA THR A 92 -27.35 -20.88 -4.42
C THR A 92 -28.73 -21.03 -3.75
N SER A 93 -29.68 -21.66 -4.44
CA SER A 93 -31.03 -21.90 -3.91
C SER A 93 -31.05 -22.75 -2.62
N ASP A 94 -30.08 -23.66 -2.48
CA ASP A 94 -29.86 -24.54 -1.34
C ASP A 94 -28.86 -23.99 -0.31
N GLY A 95 -28.43 -22.74 -0.48
CA GLY A 95 -27.73 -21.97 0.55
C GLY A 95 -26.21 -22.04 0.54
N TYR A 96 -25.59 -22.69 -0.45
CA TYR A 96 -24.14 -22.69 -0.62
C TYR A 96 -23.64 -21.32 -1.09
N VAL A 97 -22.51 -20.89 -0.55
CA VAL A 97 -21.79 -19.69 -1.02
C VAL A 97 -20.74 -20.13 -2.03
N VAL A 98 -20.87 -19.64 -3.27
CA VAL A 98 -20.03 -20.01 -4.41
C VAL A 98 -19.40 -18.80 -5.04
N LEU A 99 -18.26 -18.98 -5.71
CA LEU A 99 -17.56 -17.91 -6.41
C LEU A 99 -18.22 -17.65 -7.78
N MET A 100 -18.86 -16.49 -7.91
CA MET A 100 -19.51 -16.04 -9.13
C MET A 100 -19.75 -14.51 -9.06
N ALA A 101 -19.47 -13.79 -10.14
CA ALA A 101 -19.75 -12.35 -10.21
C ALA A 101 -21.21 -12.07 -10.60
N ASP A 102 -21.72 -12.80 -11.60
CA ASP A 102 -23.03 -12.53 -12.19
C ASP A 102 -24.15 -13.24 -11.43
N SER A 103 -25.33 -12.63 -11.40
CA SER A 103 -26.52 -13.32 -10.91
C SER A 103 -27.05 -14.35 -11.92
N ASN A 104 -26.76 -14.18 -13.21
CA ASN A 104 -27.17 -15.09 -14.28
C ASN A 104 -25.97 -15.84 -14.85
N LEU A 105 -26.11 -17.15 -15.04
CA LEU A 105 -25.02 -18.05 -15.41
C LEU A 105 -24.62 -18.00 -16.90
N SER A 106 -25.37 -17.29 -17.75
CA SER A 106 -25.22 -17.39 -19.21
C SER A 106 -23.89 -16.90 -19.76
N ARG A 107 -23.22 -15.96 -19.08
CA ARG A 107 -21.92 -15.45 -19.50
C ARG A 107 -20.81 -16.47 -19.26
N MET A 108 -20.84 -17.17 -18.14
CA MET A 108 -19.71 -17.98 -17.67
C MET A 108 -19.93 -19.48 -17.80
N CYS A 109 -21.18 -19.96 -17.82
CA CYS A 109 -21.46 -21.37 -17.58
C CYS A 109 -22.10 -22.06 -18.78
N VAL A 110 -21.67 -23.30 -18.98
CA VAL A 110 -22.30 -24.24 -19.89
C VAL A 110 -22.63 -25.54 -19.17
N ASP A 111 -23.67 -26.24 -19.61
CA ASP A 111 -23.99 -27.56 -19.11
C ASP A 111 -22.98 -28.63 -19.58
N GLU A 112 -23.18 -29.89 -19.18
CA GLU A 112 -22.32 -31.01 -19.58
C GLU A 112 -22.32 -31.29 -21.08
N LEU A 113 -23.34 -30.82 -21.80
CA LEU A 113 -23.48 -30.93 -23.26
C LEU A 113 -22.89 -29.72 -23.99
N GLY A 114 -22.40 -28.71 -23.27
CA GLY A 114 -21.81 -27.49 -23.81
C GLY A 114 -22.83 -26.40 -24.16
N ASN A 115 -24.10 -26.51 -23.74
CA ASN A 115 -25.10 -25.48 -23.96
C ASN A 115 -25.00 -24.37 -22.91
N THR A 116 -25.21 -23.11 -23.34
CA THR A 116 -25.26 -21.97 -22.42
C THR A 116 -26.35 -22.12 -21.36
N VAL A 117 -25.98 -21.95 -20.10
CA VAL A 117 -26.93 -22.01 -18.97
C VAL A 117 -27.55 -20.64 -18.72
N ASN A 118 -28.80 -20.43 -19.17
CA ASN A 118 -29.54 -19.21 -18.86
C ASN A 118 -30.45 -19.39 -17.63
N LYS A 119 -29.83 -19.46 -16.45
CA LYS A 119 -30.52 -19.54 -15.15
C LYS A 119 -29.92 -18.51 -14.19
N ASN A 120 -30.70 -18.04 -13.23
CA ASN A 120 -30.13 -17.27 -12.12
C ASN A 120 -29.55 -18.22 -11.07
N ILE A 121 -28.44 -17.83 -10.48
CA ILE A 121 -27.72 -18.62 -9.47
C ILE A 121 -28.58 -18.94 -8.24
N GLY A 122 -29.46 -18.01 -7.84
CA GLY A 122 -30.39 -18.19 -6.73
C GLY A 122 -31.52 -19.19 -7.01
N ASP A 123 -31.69 -19.64 -8.25
CA ASP A 123 -32.70 -20.62 -8.66
C ASP A 123 -32.12 -22.04 -8.86
N VAL A 124 -30.81 -22.22 -8.66
CA VAL A 124 -30.07 -23.47 -8.93
C VAL A 124 -29.45 -23.99 -7.63
N GLY A 125 -29.51 -25.31 -7.40
CA GLY A 125 -28.85 -25.96 -6.26
C GLY A 125 -27.39 -26.30 -6.56
N TYR A 126 -26.54 -26.39 -5.55
CA TYR A 126 -25.09 -26.59 -5.76
C TYR A 126 -24.78 -27.91 -6.47
N HIS A 127 -25.53 -28.99 -6.21
CA HIS A 127 -25.34 -30.27 -6.91
C HIS A 127 -25.47 -30.10 -8.43
N GLU A 128 -26.49 -29.38 -8.90
CA GLU A 128 -26.62 -29.07 -10.33
C GLU A 128 -25.52 -28.10 -10.79
N LEU A 129 -25.24 -27.06 -10.02
CA LEU A 129 -24.24 -26.04 -10.36
C LEU A 129 -22.83 -26.65 -10.56
N SER A 130 -22.48 -27.63 -9.72
CA SER A 130 -21.20 -28.32 -9.74
C SER A 130 -20.97 -29.18 -11.00
N SER A 131 -22.03 -29.54 -11.74
CA SER A 131 -21.89 -30.25 -13.02
C SER A 131 -21.55 -29.31 -14.18
N TYR A 132 -21.80 -28.01 -14.07
CA TYR A 132 -21.55 -27.04 -15.14
C TYR A 132 -20.06 -26.77 -15.34
N HIS A 133 -19.67 -26.45 -16.57
CA HIS A 133 -18.32 -26.03 -16.91
C HIS A 133 -18.24 -24.52 -17.06
N LEU A 134 -17.08 -23.97 -16.71
CA LEU A 134 -16.78 -22.56 -16.90
C LEU A 134 -16.16 -22.29 -18.27
N ARG A 135 -16.49 -21.13 -18.84
CA ARG A 135 -15.83 -20.58 -20.03
C ARG A 135 -14.53 -19.89 -19.65
N ALA A 136 -13.55 -19.91 -20.55
CA ALA A 136 -12.23 -19.34 -20.32
C ALA A 136 -12.25 -17.83 -20.04
N GLY A 137 -11.22 -17.34 -19.34
CA GLY A 137 -11.02 -15.94 -19.00
C GLY A 137 -12.23 -15.29 -18.33
N THR A 138 -12.58 -14.08 -18.76
CA THR A 138 -13.75 -13.35 -18.24
C THR A 138 -15.08 -13.80 -18.88
N GLY A 139 -15.08 -14.93 -19.58
CA GLY A 139 -16.23 -15.46 -20.30
C GLY A 139 -16.76 -14.58 -21.44
N SER A 140 -17.51 -15.22 -22.33
CA SER A 140 -18.39 -14.65 -23.35
C SER A 140 -19.03 -15.82 -24.10
N LEU A 141 -20.02 -15.58 -24.96
CA LEU A 141 -20.58 -16.67 -25.79
C LEU A 141 -19.54 -17.35 -26.69
N HIS A 142 -18.43 -16.67 -26.99
CA HIS A 142 -17.39 -17.13 -27.91
C HIS A 142 -16.16 -17.70 -27.20
N GLU A 143 -16.05 -17.55 -25.87
CA GLU A 143 -14.93 -18.11 -25.13
C GLU A 143 -14.98 -19.65 -25.10
N PRO A 144 -13.82 -20.34 -25.18
CA PRO A 144 -13.71 -21.78 -25.05
C PRO A 144 -14.32 -22.30 -23.75
N ILE A 145 -14.89 -23.50 -23.81
CA ILE A 145 -15.35 -24.24 -22.64
C ILE A 145 -14.14 -24.92 -22.01
N THR A 146 -14.01 -24.81 -20.69
CA THR A 146 -12.90 -25.42 -19.92
C THR A 146 -13.39 -26.61 -19.10
N SER A 147 -12.48 -27.37 -18.50
CA SER A 147 -12.82 -28.39 -17.51
C SER A 147 -13.13 -27.83 -16.11
N CYS A 148 -12.84 -26.54 -15.88
CA CYS A 148 -13.00 -25.90 -14.58
C CYS A 148 -14.47 -25.80 -14.18
N LYS A 149 -14.73 -25.89 -12.88
CA LYS A 149 -16.05 -25.87 -12.25
C LYS A 149 -16.20 -24.62 -11.38
N ILE A 150 -17.43 -24.29 -11.03
CA ILE A 150 -17.72 -23.23 -10.06
C ILE A 150 -17.39 -23.75 -8.65
N PRO A 151 -16.42 -23.16 -7.93
CA PRO A 151 -16.10 -23.60 -6.60
C PRO A 151 -17.02 -22.93 -5.56
N THR A 152 -17.23 -23.64 -4.46
CA THR A 152 -17.67 -23.03 -3.20
C THR A 152 -16.59 -22.11 -2.63
N LEU A 153 -16.98 -21.21 -1.74
CA LEU A 153 -16.02 -20.38 -1.00
C LEU A 153 -15.05 -21.24 -0.16
N ALA A 154 -15.54 -22.32 0.45
CA ALA A 154 -14.70 -23.24 1.22
C ALA A 154 -13.63 -23.92 0.35
N GLU A 155 -14.01 -24.43 -0.82
CA GLU A 155 -13.05 -25.00 -1.77
C GLU A 155 -12.02 -23.97 -2.22
N ALA A 156 -12.44 -22.73 -2.53
CA ALA A 156 -11.50 -21.68 -2.93
C ALA A 156 -10.47 -21.34 -1.83
N ILE A 157 -10.87 -21.35 -0.56
CA ILE A 157 -9.97 -21.15 0.59
C ILE A 157 -8.93 -22.28 0.66
N GLN A 158 -9.38 -23.53 0.53
CA GLN A 158 -8.52 -24.71 0.56
C GLN A 158 -7.52 -24.72 -0.60
N TYR A 159 -7.95 -24.35 -1.80
CA TYR A 159 -7.08 -24.23 -2.98
C TYR A 159 -6.04 -23.12 -2.84
N LEU A 160 -6.37 -22.01 -2.18
CA LEU A 160 -5.43 -20.91 -1.98
C LEU A 160 -4.27 -21.31 -1.06
N GLY A 161 -4.52 -22.18 -0.07
CA GLY A 161 -3.49 -22.78 0.78
C GLY A 161 -2.64 -21.77 1.56
N GLY A 162 -3.16 -20.57 1.84
CA GLY A 162 -2.44 -19.48 2.50
C GLY A 162 -1.45 -18.70 1.61
N ASN A 163 -1.30 -19.05 0.33
CA ASN A 163 -0.33 -18.39 -0.55
C ASN A 163 -0.63 -16.92 -0.88
N ALA A 164 -1.86 -16.48 -0.63
CA ALA A 164 -2.32 -15.10 -0.67
C ALA A 164 -3.55 -14.96 0.25
N MET A 165 -4.09 -13.76 0.38
CA MET A 165 -5.38 -13.54 1.05
C MET A 165 -6.55 -13.53 0.05
N LEU A 166 -7.77 -13.78 0.53
CA LEU A 166 -8.99 -13.56 -0.26
C LEU A 166 -9.63 -12.21 0.07
N MET A 167 -10.09 -11.48 -0.94
CA MET A 167 -10.98 -10.34 -0.77
C MET A 167 -12.35 -10.69 -1.36
N ILE A 168 -13.35 -10.84 -0.49
CA ILE A 168 -14.66 -11.39 -0.84
C ILE A 168 -15.66 -10.25 -1.05
N ALA A 169 -16.15 -10.13 -2.27
CA ALA A 169 -17.12 -9.13 -2.71
C ALA A 169 -18.51 -9.72 -2.96
N ASP A 170 -19.52 -8.84 -3.08
CA ASP A 170 -20.92 -9.19 -3.38
C ASP A 170 -21.61 -10.13 -2.37
N GLY A 171 -21.01 -10.29 -1.19
CA GLY A 171 -21.46 -11.18 -0.12
C GLY A 171 -22.08 -10.52 1.11
N TRP A 172 -22.17 -9.19 1.16
CA TRP A 172 -22.51 -8.47 2.40
C TRP A 172 -23.89 -8.82 2.99
N GLU A 173 -24.84 -9.24 2.14
CA GLU A 173 -26.19 -9.64 2.57
C GLU A 173 -26.20 -10.95 3.36
N TYR A 174 -25.27 -11.86 3.09
CA TYR A 174 -25.09 -13.17 3.73
C TYR A 174 -23.70 -13.28 4.37
N ARG A 175 -23.24 -12.16 4.94
CA ARG A 175 -21.95 -12.01 5.61
C ARG A 175 -21.78 -12.88 6.85
N ASP A 176 -22.88 -13.29 7.49
CA ASP A 176 -22.85 -14.18 8.64
C ASP A 176 -22.46 -15.58 8.21
N GLU A 177 -23.04 -16.09 7.11
CA GLU A 177 -22.66 -17.37 6.52
C GLU A 177 -21.22 -17.34 5.99
N ILE A 178 -20.79 -16.23 5.37
CA ILE A 178 -19.38 -16.06 4.97
C ILE A 178 -18.46 -16.12 6.19
N TYR A 179 -18.80 -15.41 7.27
CA TYR A 179 -18.02 -15.44 8.51
C TYR A 179 -17.93 -16.86 9.08
N ASP A 180 -19.03 -17.62 9.08
CA ASP A 180 -19.05 -18.98 9.60
C ASP A 180 -18.20 -19.93 8.73
N ILE A 181 -18.24 -19.79 7.40
CA ILE A 181 -17.34 -20.53 6.48
C ILE A 181 -15.88 -20.18 6.78
N LEU A 182 -15.55 -18.90 6.88
CA LEU A 182 -14.18 -18.45 7.18
C LEU A 182 -13.70 -18.96 8.55
N ALA A 183 -14.57 -18.97 9.55
CA ALA A 183 -14.25 -19.50 10.88
C ALA A 183 -14.04 -21.02 10.84
N GLY A 184 -14.89 -21.74 10.12
CA GLY A 184 -14.80 -23.19 9.95
C GLY A 184 -13.53 -23.63 9.23
N GLU A 185 -13.11 -22.88 8.22
CA GLU A 185 -11.88 -23.12 7.44
C GLU A 185 -10.63 -22.45 8.04
N ASN A 186 -10.71 -21.88 9.26
CA ASN A 186 -9.62 -21.15 9.92
C ASN A 186 -8.99 -20.04 9.03
N ALA A 187 -9.80 -19.37 8.23
CA ALA A 187 -9.39 -18.41 7.19
C ALA A 187 -9.74 -16.95 7.51
N LEU A 188 -10.17 -16.65 8.75
CA LEU A 188 -10.52 -15.29 9.19
C LEU A 188 -9.32 -14.31 9.12
N SER A 189 -8.10 -14.78 9.41
CA SER A 189 -6.87 -13.98 9.26
C SER A 189 -6.38 -13.91 7.81
N ASN A 190 -6.91 -14.73 6.92
CA ASN A 190 -6.48 -14.84 5.51
C ASN A 190 -7.53 -14.30 4.54
N SER A 191 -8.56 -13.59 5.05
CA SER A 191 -9.68 -13.12 4.26
C SER A 191 -10.13 -11.71 4.66
N ILE A 192 -10.60 -10.96 3.68
CA ILE A 192 -11.15 -9.61 3.81
C ILE A 192 -12.57 -9.63 3.25
N ILE A 193 -13.54 -9.15 4.04
CA ILE A 193 -14.93 -9.02 3.58
C ILE A 193 -15.14 -7.58 3.09
N LEU A 194 -15.68 -7.43 1.87
CA LEU A 194 -16.07 -6.13 1.32
C LEU A 194 -17.48 -5.75 1.78
N ALA A 195 -17.56 -4.80 2.70
CA ALA A 195 -18.82 -4.29 3.22
C ALA A 195 -19.46 -3.25 2.30
N THR A 196 -20.77 -3.37 2.10
CA THR A 196 -21.59 -2.37 1.38
C THR A 196 -22.59 -1.66 2.29
N GLY A 197 -22.62 -2.03 3.58
CA GLY A 197 -23.45 -1.43 4.61
C GLY A 197 -23.01 -0.03 5.05
N ASP A 198 -23.80 0.55 5.94
CA ASP A 198 -23.47 1.83 6.58
C ASP A 198 -22.66 1.64 7.87
N LYS A 199 -22.25 2.76 8.50
CA LYS A 199 -21.48 2.74 9.74
C LYS A 199 -22.15 1.90 10.83
N LYS A 200 -23.47 2.06 11.02
CA LYS A 200 -24.20 1.44 12.13
C LYS A 200 -24.28 -0.07 11.91
N GLU A 201 -24.61 -0.48 10.70
CA GLU A 201 -24.67 -1.89 10.33
C GLU A 201 -23.30 -2.56 10.51
N ILE A 202 -22.24 -1.98 9.93
CA ILE A 202 -20.88 -2.50 10.01
C ILE A 202 -20.40 -2.60 11.47
N SER A 203 -20.54 -1.52 12.25
CA SER A 203 -20.06 -1.51 13.64
C SER A 203 -20.80 -2.49 14.52
N SER A 204 -22.12 -2.63 14.32
CA SER A 204 -22.94 -3.57 15.09
C SER A 204 -22.59 -5.01 14.76
N TRP A 205 -22.36 -5.29 13.47
CA TRP A 205 -21.95 -6.61 13.01
C TRP A 205 -20.57 -6.99 13.54
N LEU A 206 -19.57 -6.11 13.40
CA LEU A 206 -18.22 -6.36 13.93
C LEU A 206 -18.23 -6.57 15.46
N ALA A 207 -19.00 -5.77 16.20
CA ALA A 207 -19.13 -5.93 17.65
C ALA A 207 -19.82 -7.24 18.08
N SER A 208 -20.55 -7.89 17.17
CA SER A 208 -21.20 -9.18 17.44
C SER A 208 -20.27 -10.39 17.28
N LYS A 209 -19.07 -10.21 16.72
CA LYS A 209 -18.15 -11.31 16.41
C LYS A 209 -17.13 -11.54 17.51
N THR A 210 -16.90 -12.81 17.83
CA THR A 210 -15.89 -13.24 18.81
C THR A 210 -14.47 -12.96 18.32
N VAL A 211 -14.20 -13.25 17.05
CA VAL A 211 -12.96 -12.93 16.37
C VAL A 211 -13.29 -11.87 15.32
N MET A 212 -12.65 -10.71 15.37
CA MET A 212 -12.96 -9.66 14.39
C MET A 212 -12.38 -10.04 13.02
N PRO A 213 -13.23 -10.16 11.98
CA PRO A 213 -12.75 -10.36 10.61
C PRO A 213 -12.13 -9.06 10.07
N LEU A 214 -11.29 -9.17 9.05
CA LEU A 214 -10.89 -7.99 8.29
C LEU A 214 -12.02 -7.53 7.38
N VAL A 215 -12.30 -6.22 7.42
CA VAL A 215 -13.36 -5.61 6.62
C VAL A 215 -12.84 -4.35 5.96
N ILE A 216 -13.12 -4.20 4.67
CA ILE A 216 -13.01 -2.92 3.97
C ILE A 216 -14.40 -2.50 3.46
N SER A 217 -14.66 -1.21 3.39
CA SER A 217 -15.93 -0.72 2.83
C SER A 217 -15.83 -0.48 1.33
N SER A 218 -16.92 -0.67 0.59
CA SER A 218 -17.06 -0.21 -0.80
C SER A 218 -17.61 1.21 -0.84
N SER A 219 -17.17 2.03 -1.80
CA SER A 219 -17.56 3.44 -1.91
C SER A 219 -19.05 3.72 -1.79
N ALA A 220 -19.37 4.87 -1.18
CA ALA A 220 -20.73 5.38 -1.16
C ALA A 220 -21.26 5.59 -2.58
N LYS A 221 -22.33 4.86 -2.94
CA LYS A 221 -22.98 4.98 -4.26
C LYS A 221 -23.50 6.40 -4.55
N ASN A 222 -23.92 7.16 -3.52
CA ASN A 222 -24.55 8.49 -3.65
C ASN A 222 -24.13 9.50 -2.57
N GLY A 223 -22.95 9.34 -1.96
CA GLY A 223 -22.56 10.08 -0.75
C GLY A 223 -21.26 10.88 -0.88
N ASN A 224 -21.03 11.78 0.07
CA ASN A 224 -19.74 12.45 0.22
C ASN A 224 -18.66 11.42 0.61
N ALA A 225 -17.72 11.14 -0.29
CA ALA A 225 -16.67 10.13 -0.10
C ALA A 225 -15.87 10.34 1.19
N LYS A 226 -15.48 11.58 1.49
CA LYS A 226 -14.71 11.92 2.71
C LYS A 226 -15.49 11.56 3.99
N SER A 227 -16.78 11.89 4.04
CA SER A 227 -17.63 11.52 5.17
C SER A 227 -17.85 10.02 5.26
N TYR A 228 -18.02 9.33 4.13
CA TYR A 228 -18.25 7.89 4.12
C TYR A 228 -17.01 7.13 4.62
N VAL A 229 -15.83 7.40 4.05
CA VAL A 229 -14.54 6.84 4.49
C VAL A 229 -14.34 7.08 5.99
N SER A 230 -14.52 8.31 6.47
CA SER A 230 -14.35 8.61 7.89
C SER A 230 -15.31 7.82 8.78
N LYS A 231 -16.54 7.56 8.31
CA LYS A 231 -17.56 6.82 9.05
C LYS A 231 -17.24 5.33 9.09
N THR A 232 -16.87 4.73 7.97
CA THR A 232 -16.59 3.28 7.87
C THR A 232 -15.28 2.91 8.56
N LEU A 233 -14.23 3.73 8.44
CA LEU A 233 -13.00 3.54 9.23
C LEU A 233 -13.29 3.59 10.73
N SER A 234 -14.12 4.55 11.19
CA SER A 234 -14.56 4.61 12.59
C SER A 234 -15.49 3.46 13.01
N ALA A 235 -16.01 2.69 12.05
CA ALA A 235 -16.84 1.51 12.32
C ALA A 235 -15.99 0.25 12.54
N GLY A 236 -14.68 0.30 12.25
CA GLY A 236 -13.77 -0.84 12.30
C GLY A 236 -13.29 -1.33 10.94
N CYS A 237 -13.68 -0.69 9.82
CA CYS A 237 -13.08 -1.00 8.53
C CYS A 237 -11.60 -0.57 8.51
N ILE A 238 -10.75 -1.38 7.89
CA ILE A 238 -9.31 -1.12 7.75
C ILE A 238 -8.95 -0.49 6.39
N GLY A 239 -9.95 -0.19 5.57
CA GLY A 239 -9.75 0.39 4.26
C GLY A 239 -11.05 0.66 3.51
N THR A 240 -10.93 1.22 2.32
CA THR A 240 -12.08 1.49 1.46
C THR A 240 -11.73 1.31 -0.01
N LEU A 241 -12.54 0.52 -0.73
CA LEU A 241 -12.54 0.44 -2.19
C LEU A 241 -13.18 1.70 -2.78
N LEU A 242 -12.33 2.57 -3.29
CA LEU A 242 -12.73 3.81 -3.95
C LEU A 242 -12.97 3.58 -5.45
N SER A 243 -13.93 4.31 -6.01
CA SER A 243 -14.12 4.37 -7.45
C SER A 243 -14.64 5.74 -7.87
N ALA A 244 -14.22 6.19 -9.04
CA ALA A 244 -14.79 7.36 -9.70
C ALA A 244 -14.41 7.38 -11.18
N LYS A 245 -15.36 7.76 -12.03
CA LYS A 245 -15.12 7.92 -13.48
C LYS A 245 -14.31 9.15 -13.85
N ASN A 246 -14.51 10.26 -13.14
CA ASN A 246 -13.87 11.53 -13.47
C ASN A 246 -12.53 11.67 -12.72
N PRO A 247 -11.39 11.93 -13.41
CA PRO A 247 -10.08 12.10 -12.75
C PRO A 247 -10.01 13.25 -11.74
N TYR A 248 -10.91 14.23 -11.84
CA TYR A 248 -10.99 15.39 -10.95
C TYR A 248 -11.92 15.18 -9.74
N ASN A 249 -12.47 13.97 -9.57
CA ASN A 249 -13.34 13.64 -8.45
C ASN A 249 -12.59 13.77 -7.10
N SER A 250 -13.33 14.12 -6.06
CA SER A 250 -12.81 14.22 -4.68
C SER A 250 -12.10 12.98 -4.15
N VAL A 251 -12.42 11.77 -4.64
CA VAL A 251 -11.74 10.52 -4.23
C VAL A 251 -10.23 10.55 -4.51
N PHE A 252 -9.80 11.29 -5.53
CA PHE A 252 -8.40 11.41 -5.96
C PHE A 252 -7.68 12.61 -5.33
N LYS A 253 -8.26 13.25 -4.32
CA LYS A 253 -7.75 14.46 -3.67
C LYS A 253 -7.39 14.22 -2.20
N ASP A 254 -6.44 14.99 -1.69
CA ASP A 254 -5.93 14.95 -0.31
C ASP A 254 -7.04 15.00 0.75
N GLY A 255 -8.15 15.67 0.46
CA GLY A 255 -9.28 15.75 1.37
C GLY A 255 -9.88 14.40 1.75
N VAL A 256 -9.92 13.44 0.82
CA VAL A 256 -10.33 12.04 1.08
C VAL A 256 -9.13 11.23 1.57
N GLN A 257 -7.98 11.37 0.92
CA GLN A 257 -6.80 10.55 1.17
C GLN A 257 -6.23 10.73 2.59
N SER A 258 -6.28 11.95 3.12
CA SER A 258 -5.91 12.25 4.51
C SER A 258 -6.74 11.50 5.56
N LYS A 259 -7.87 10.88 5.19
CA LYS A 259 -8.67 10.06 6.10
C LYS A 259 -8.11 8.67 6.35
N PHE A 260 -7.25 8.19 5.46
CA PHE A 260 -6.60 6.88 5.62
C PHE A 260 -5.34 6.95 6.49
N LYS A 261 -4.76 8.15 6.64
CA LYS A 261 -3.60 8.35 7.51
C LYS A 261 -3.89 7.85 8.92
N ASP A 262 -3.07 6.90 9.39
CA ASP A 262 -3.15 6.26 10.71
C ASP A 262 -4.48 5.52 10.98
N ALA A 263 -5.30 5.27 9.95
CA ALA A 263 -6.66 4.76 10.10
C ALA A 263 -7.02 3.60 9.15
N GLY A 264 -6.36 3.47 8.00
CA GLY A 264 -6.60 2.38 7.07
C GLY A 264 -5.94 2.60 5.72
N ARG A 265 -6.39 1.88 4.69
CA ARG A 265 -5.81 1.96 3.34
C ARG A 265 -6.83 2.30 2.26
N ALA A 266 -6.43 3.12 1.31
CA ALA A 266 -7.21 3.39 0.10
C ALA A 266 -6.96 2.29 -0.94
N VAL A 267 -8.03 1.66 -1.38
CA VAL A 267 -8.03 0.60 -2.40
C VAL A 267 -8.63 1.16 -3.69
N ILE A 268 -8.07 0.81 -4.84
CA ILE A 268 -8.56 1.23 -6.17
C ILE A 268 -8.55 0.06 -7.12
N ASP A 269 -9.60 -0.04 -7.93
CA ASP A 269 -9.67 -0.99 -9.03
C ASP A 269 -9.20 -0.34 -10.33
N MET A 270 -8.09 -0.81 -10.87
CA MET A 270 -7.52 -0.30 -12.12
C MET A 270 -7.82 -1.18 -13.33
N THR A 271 -8.50 -2.32 -13.17
CA THR A 271 -8.82 -3.22 -14.28
C THR A 271 -9.85 -2.62 -15.24
N ASN A 272 -10.47 -1.49 -14.88
CA ASN A 272 -11.38 -0.74 -15.71
C ASN A 272 -11.15 0.77 -15.52
N SER A 273 -10.78 1.47 -16.61
CA SER A 273 -10.46 2.89 -16.57
C SER A 273 -11.66 3.77 -16.17
N ASP A 274 -12.90 3.32 -16.42
CA ASP A 274 -14.12 4.05 -16.06
C ASP A 274 -14.39 4.13 -14.55
N ILE A 275 -13.67 3.35 -13.72
CA ILE A 275 -13.80 3.36 -12.27
C ILE A 275 -12.57 3.92 -11.54
N CYS A 276 -11.50 4.25 -12.27
CA CYS A 276 -10.28 4.84 -11.72
C CYS A 276 -9.88 6.16 -12.38
N GLY A 277 -10.84 6.92 -12.91
CA GLY A 277 -10.62 8.26 -13.41
C GLY A 277 -10.00 8.31 -14.81
N GLY A 278 -10.21 7.29 -15.63
CA GLY A 278 -9.62 7.16 -16.97
C GLY A 278 -8.15 6.70 -16.96
N ARG A 279 -7.64 6.21 -15.82
CA ARG A 279 -6.27 5.70 -15.71
C ARG A 279 -6.17 4.31 -16.30
N GLU A 280 -5.06 4.05 -16.96
CA GLU A 280 -4.75 2.73 -17.51
C GLU A 280 -4.06 1.85 -16.47
N ASP A 281 -4.27 0.54 -16.59
CA ASP A 281 -3.62 -0.47 -15.75
C ASP A 281 -2.18 -0.74 -16.24
N ASN A 282 -1.29 0.20 -15.98
CA ASN A 282 0.11 0.15 -16.42
C ASN A 282 1.00 1.04 -15.52
N PRO A 283 2.34 1.03 -15.68
CA PRO A 283 3.25 1.79 -14.82
C PRO A 283 2.94 3.28 -14.70
N THR A 284 2.45 3.92 -15.77
CA THR A 284 2.06 5.34 -15.74
C THR A 284 0.84 5.56 -14.84
N GLY A 285 -0.19 4.73 -15.00
CA GLY A 285 -1.40 4.80 -14.17
C GLY A 285 -1.13 4.45 -12.71
N TRP A 286 -0.35 3.39 -12.46
CA TRP A 286 0.04 2.99 -11.11
C TRP A 286 0.81 4.11 -10.41
N ASN A 287 1.74 4.76 -11.12
CA ASN A 287 2.48 5.87 -10.54
C ASN A 287 1.62 7.08 -10.19
N ASP A 288 0.65 7.47 -11.02
CA ASP A 288 -0.26 8.57 -10.68
C ASP A 288 -1.19 8.20 -9.51
N ILE A 289 -1.69 6.95 -9.44
CA ILE A 289 -2.62 6.57 -8.38
C ILE A 289 -1.92 6.42 -7.02
N THR A 290 -0.70 5.88 -6.99
CA THR A 290 0.08 5.74 -5.75
C THR A 290 0.58 7.08 -5.23
N LYS A 291 0.93 8.00 -6.14
CA LYS A 291 1.17 9.42 -5.81
C LYS A 291 -0.01 10.07 -5.10
N ARG A 292 -1.23 9.61 -5.38
CA ARG A 292 -2.46 10.10 -4.75
C ARG A 292 -2.79 9.38 -3.45
N GLY A 293 -1.89 8.57 -2.89
CA GLY A 293 -2.08 7.91 -1.60
C GLY A 293 -2.79 6.57 -1.65
N PHE A 294 -3.12 6.05 -2.83
CA PHE A 294 -3.59 4.68 -2.97
C PHE A 294 -2.46 3.70 -2.77
N SER A 295 -2.71 2.63 -2.03
CA SER A 295 -1.66 1.69 -1.66
C SER A 295 -2.06 0.22 -1.76
N VAL A 296 -3.33 -0.06 -2.09
CA VAL A 296 -3.82 -1.39 -2.46
C VAL A 296 -4.42 -1.28 -3.85
N ILE A 297 -3.81 -1.95 -4.83
CA ILE A 297 -4.13 -1.77 -6.25
C ILE A 297 -4.66 -3.09 -6.80
N ILE A 298 -5.88 -3.06 -7.36
CA ILE A 298 -6.43 -4.18 -8.12
C ILE A 298 -6.01 -4.01 -9.59
N THR A 299 -5.33 -5.03 -10.12
CA THR A 299 -4.70 -5.01 -11.45
C THR A 299 -4.89 -6.36 -12.15
N ASN A 300 -4.90 -6.33 -13.48
CA ASN A 300 -4.80 -7.50 -14.33
C ASN A 300 -3.34 -7.89 -14.63
N ASP A 301 -2.37 -6.96 -14.46
CA ASP A 301 -0.94 -7.20 -14.70
C ASP A 301 -0.17 -7.37 -13.38
N ILE A 302 -0.32 -8.55 -12.78
CA ILE A 302 0.30 -8.92 -11.50
C ILE A 302 1.82 -8.77 -11.54
N GLU A 303 2.46 -9.30 -12.58
CA GLU A 303 3.93 -9.31 -12.70
C GLU A 303 4.48 -7.91 -12.96
N GLY A 304 3.84 -7.13 -13.85
CA GLY A 304 4.21 -5.75 -14.12
C GLY A 304 4.05 -4.86 -12.89
N PHE A 305 2.96 -5.01 -12.14
CA PHE A 305 2.75 -4.28 -10.90
C PHE A 305 3.78 -4.67 -9.83
N ASN A 306 4.11 -5.95 -9.71
CA ASN A 306 5.17 -6.42 -8.82
C ASN A 306 6.55 -5.85 -9.19
N ALA A 307 6.86 -5.74 -10.48
CA ALA A 307 8.08 -5.09 -10.95
C ALA A 307 8.07 -3.58 -10.60
N TYR A 308 6.94 -2.89 -10.77
CA TYR A 308 6.78 -1.50 -10.34
C TYR A 308 7.00 -1.34 -8.82
N ARG A 309 6.34 -2.17 -8.01
CA ARG A 309 6.50 -2.21 -6.56
C ARG A 309 7.95 -2.42 -6.13
N ALA A 310 8.67 -3.34 -6.79
CA ALA A 310 10.07 -3.58 -6.51
C ALA A 310 10.95 -2.35 -6.80
N ARG A 311 10.68 -1.60 -7.88
CA ARG A 311 11.36 -0.32 -8.16
C ARG A 311 11.08 0.72 -7.09
N VAL A 312 9.81 0.90 -6.69
CA VAL A 312 9.43 1.81 -5.59
C VAL A 312 10.22 1.47 -4.32
N LYS A 313 10.32 0.20 -3.95
CA LYS A 313 11.10 -0.25 -2.77
C LYS A 313 12.60 0.01 -2.91
N SER A 314 13.16 -0.21 -4.09
CA SER A 314 14.56 0.09 -4.39
C SER A 314 14.87 1.60 -4.26
N TYR A 315 13.98 2.46 -4.76
CA TYR A 315 14.13 3.91 -4.62
C TYR A 315 13.97 4.37 -3.17
N LYS A 316 13.04 3.81 -2.39
CA LYS A 316 12.95 4.08 -0.94
C LYS A 316 14.26 3.73 -0.23
N THR A 317 14.87 2.60 -0.57
CA THR A 317 16.12 2.14 0.03
C THR A 317 17.28 3.07 -0.33
N SER A 318 17.38 3.45 -1.61
CA SER A 318 18.41 4.39 -2.10
C SER A 318 18.29 5.76 -1.43
N LEU A 319 17.07 6.34 -1.42
CA LEU A 319 16.80 7.63 -0.79
C LEU A 319 17.09 7.60 0.71
N THR A 320 16.78 6.49 1.40
CA THR A 320 17.12 6.33 2.82
C THR A 320 18.63 6.36 3.04
N SER A 321 19.39 5.61 2.24
CA SER A 321 20.84 5.59 2.33
C SER A 321 21.47 6.96 2.06
N ASP A 322 20.99 7.68 1.05
CA ASP A 322 21.52 8.99 0.70
C ASP A 322 21.09 10.07 1.70
N LEU A 323 19.90 9.92 2.30
CA LEU A 323 19.46 10.76 3.40
C LEU A 323 20.36 10.62 4.64
N GLU A 324 20.79 9.41 4.99
CA GLU A 324 21.75 9.18 6.07
C GLU A 324 23.09 9.88 5.79
N LYS A 325 23.63 9.74 4.57
CA LYS A 325 24.86 10.43 4.16
C LYS A 325 24.71 11.95 4.19
N ALA A 326 23.60 12.47 3.68
CA ALA A 326 23.31 13.91 3.66
C ALA A 326 23.24 14.48 5.08
N GLN A 327 22.64 13.75 6.03
CA GLN A 327 22.56 14.16 7.43
C GLN A 327 23.92 14.13 8.15
N ALA A 328 24.79 13.20 7.79
CA ALA A 328 26.13 13.10 8.35
C ALA A 328 27.13 14.11 7.76
N THR A 329 26.74 14.83 6.70
CA THR A 329 27.64 15.75 6.00
C THR A 329 27.92 17.01 6.82
N ASP A 330 29.19 17.28 7.11
CA ASP A 330 29.60 18.54 7.73
C ASP A 330 29.48 19.69 6.71
N THR A 331 28.71 20.70 7.10
CA THR A 331 28.44 21.90 6.29
C THR A 331 29.11 23.15 6.85
N ALA A 332 29.94 23.03 7.89
CA ALA A 332 30.57 24.17 8.56
C ALA A 332 31.48 25.02 7.66
N LEU A 333 32.06 24.40 6.62
CA LEU A 333 32.97 25.04 5.66
C LEU A 333 32.30 25.34 4.30
N CYS A 334 31.00 25.07 4.16
CA CYS A 334 30.23 25.34 2.93
C CYS A 334 29.61 26.74 3.00
N SER A 335 29.15 27.29 1.87
CA SER A 335 28.40 28.55 1.91
C SER A 335 27.06 28.38 2.64
N THR A 336 26.56 29.48 3.23
CA THR A 336 25.24 29.50 3.87
C THR A 336 24.12 29.07 2.91
N SER A 337 24.26 29.40 1.63
CA SER A 337 23.27 29.08 0.60
C SER A 337 23.17 27.56 0.38
N THR A 338 24.30 26.90 0.14
CA THR A 338 24.36 25.45 -0.12
C THR A 338 23.99 24.64 1.12
N ALA A 339 24.46 25.06 2.30
CA ALA A 339 24.07 24.45 3.57
C ALA A 339 22.55 24.55 3.85
N ASN A 340 21.93 25.70 3.56
CA ASN A 340 20.47 25.85 3.73
C ASN A 340 19.69 25.04 2.71
N LYS A 341 20.17 24.96 1.46
CA LYS A 341 19.56 24.13 0.42
C LYS A 341 19.57 22.65 0.81
N LEU A 342 20.68 22.14 1.33
CA LEU A 342 20.79 20.77 1.83
C LEU A 342 19.81 20.50 2.98
N LYS A 343 19.72 21.40 3.97
CA LYS A 343 18.76 21.25 5.09
C LYS A 343 17.32 21.18 4.60
N LYS A 344 16.97 21.99 3.60
CA LYS A 344 15.65 21.96 2.96
C LYS A 344 15.39 20.62 2.28
N THR A 345 16.32 20.14 1.43
CA THR A 345 16.14 18.87 0.71
C THR A 345 16.14 17.66 1.63
N ILE A 346 16.89 17.66 2.74
CA ILE A 346 16.80 16.64 3.80
C ILE A 346 15.38 16.58 4.39
N THR A 347 14.77 17.75 4.64
CA THR A 347 13.41 17.82 5.19
C THR A 347 12.37 17.29 4.19
N GLU A 348 12.50 17.67 2.92
CA GLU A 348 11.65 17.19 1.82
C GLU A 348 11.80 15.66 1.65
N ALA A 349 13.02 15.14 1.62
CA ALA A 349 13.30 13.70 1.51
C ALA A 349 12.71 12.89 2.67
N LYS A 350 12.82 13.39 3.91
CA LYS A 350 12.15 12.75 5.08
C LYS A 350 10.65 12.67 4.89
N SER A 351 10.03 13.75 4.44
CA SER A 351 8.60 13.78 4.16
C SER A 351 8.24 12.75 3.09
N THR A 352 8.97 12.70 1.98
CA THR A 352 8.74 11.75 0.89
C THR A 352 8.85 10.30 1.36
N LEU A 353 9.87 9.94 2.14
CA LEU A 353 10.02 8.58 2.68
C LEU A 353 8.86 8.16 3.58
N SER A 354 8.30 9.10 4.35
CA SER A 354 7.21 8.82 5.30
C SER A 354 5.83 8.64 4.68
N SER A 355 5.62 9.08 3.43
CA SER A 355 4.27 9.12 2.86
C SER A 355 4.16 8.69 1.40
N SER A 356 5.24 8.72 0.63
CA SER A 356 5.17 8.45 -0.80
C SER A 356 5.16 6.95 -1.11
N MET A 357 4.34 6.61 -2.09
CA MET A 357 4.25 5.28 -2.70
C MET A 357 4.53 5.34 -4.21
N SER A 358 5.01 6.49 -4.71
CA SER A 358 5.25 6.75 -6.13
C SER A 358 6.74 6.68 -6.46
N GLU A 359 7.06 5.96 -7.55
CA GLU A 359 8.40 5.87 -8.13
C GLU A 359 8.95 7.27 -8.47
N THR A 360 8.15 8.11 -9.14
CA THR A 360 8.59 9.44 -9.56
C THR A 360 8.88 10.37 -8.38
N GLU A 361 8.04 10.38 -7.34
CA GLU A 361 8.28 11.26 -6.18
C GLU A 361 9.55 10.87 -5.42
N LEU A 362 9.83 9.57 -5.32
CA LEU A 362 11.07 9.07 -4.71
C LEU A 362 12.29 9.43 -5.54
N MET A 363 12.22 9.26 -6.87
CA MET A 363 13.29 9.64 -7.80
C MET A 363 13.59 11.14 -7.76
N GLU A 364 12.56 11.98 -7.79
CA GLU A 364 12.72 13.44 -7.74
C GLU A 364 13.33 13.90 -6.41
N ALA A 365 12.93 13.29 -5.30
CA ALA A 365 13.49 13.57 -3.98
C ALA A 365 14.96 13.13 -3.88
N ASP A 366 15.29 11.92 -4.36
CA ASP A 366 16.67 11.41 -4.39
C ASP A 366 17.58 12.26 -5.26
N TYR A 367 17.14 12.58 -6.47
CA TYR A 367 17.86 13.46 -7.38
C TYR A 367 18.10 14.85 -6.77
N SER A 368 17.07 15.45 -6.18
CA SER A 368 17.17 16.77 -5.54
C SER A 368 18.14 16.77 -4.34
N LEU A 369 18.15 15.67 -3.58
CA LEU A 369 19.05 15.50 -2.44
C LEU A 369 20.50 15.37 -2.91
N ARG A 370 20.77 14.51 -3.90
CA ARG A 370 22.11 14.31 -4.47
C ARG A 370 22.66 15.60 -5.09
N LEU A 371 21.86 16.33 -5.86
CA LEU A 371 22.25 17.64 -6.38
C LEU A 371 22.62 18.63 -5.27
N ALA A 372 21.87 18.63 -4.16
CA ALA A 372 22.17 19.50 -3.03
C ALA A 372 23.49 19.10 -2.34
N MET A 373 23.82 17.80 -2.30
CA MET A 373 25.09 17.30 -1.78
C MET A 373 26.27 17.65 -2.69
N GLU A 374 26.12 17.52 -4.01
CA GLU A 374 27.16 17.89 -4.99
C GLU A 374 27.45 19.40 -4.96
N ALA A 375 26.44 20.23 -4.75
CA ALA A 375 26.60 21.67 -4.63
C ALA A 375 27.46 22.11 -3.42
N LEU A 376 27.71 21.22 -2.45
CA LEU A 376 28.60 21.48 -1.31
C LEU A 376 30.09 21.52 -1.70
N ALA A 377 30.42 21.31 -2.98
CA ALA A 377 31.78 21.48 -3.50
C ALA A 377 32.26 22.95 -3.46
N ASP A 378 31.41 23.91 -3.09
CA ASP A 378 31.74 25.33 -2.86
C ASP A 378 32.57 25.58 -1.58
N ARG A 379 33.26 24.55 -1.08
CA ARG A 379 34.07 24.60 0.14
C ARG A 379 35.16 25.65 -0.02
N THR A 380 35.21 26.59 0.93
CA THR A 380 36.37 27.49 1.03
C THR A 380 37.54 26.72 1.63
N GLU A 381 38.63 26.54 0.88
CA GLU A 381 39.87 26.00 1.44
C GLU A 381 40.46 26.95 2.50
N ASN A 382 41.05 26.35 3.53
CA ASN A 382 41.37 26.99 4.78
C ASN A 382 42.88 27.27 4.84
N ASP A 383 43.34 28.40 4.32
CA ASP A 383 44.78 28.69 4.30
C ASP A 383 45.33 29.25 5.62
N ASN A 384 44.52 29.52 6.66
CA ASN A 384 45.01 29.90 8.00
C ASN A 384 43.95 29.92 9.14
N GLY A 385 42.97 29.01 9.14
CA GLY A 385 42.16 28.75 10.33
C GLY A 385 41.24 29.88 10.84
N LYS A 386 40.93 30.88 10.00
CA LYS A 386 39.85 31.85 10.29
C LYS A 386 38.96 32.02 9.07
N THR A 387 37.76 31.45 9.14
CA THR A 387 36.73 31.50 8.11
C THR A 387 36.07 32.88 8.08
N VAL A 388 36.22 33.59 6.96
CA VAL A 388 35.46 34.81 6.67
C VAL A 388 34.59 34.58 5.44
N THR A 389 33.39 34.05 5.66
CA THR A 389 32.36 33.92 4.62
C THR A 389 32.04 35.30 4.02
N PRO A 390 31.69 35.43 2.72
CA PRO A 390 31.35 36.71 2.09
C PRO A 390 30.30 37.51 2.88
N GLY A 391 29.28 36.85 3.44
CA GLY A 391 28.27 37.51 4.29
C GLY A 391 28.81 38.06 5.61
N ARG A 392 29.82 37.40 6.21
CA ARG A 392 30.55 37.95 7.37
C ARG A 392 31.44 39.13 6.97
N ILE A 393 32.07 39.10 5.79
CA ILE A 393 32.80 40.26 5.26
C ILE A 393 31.86 41.44 5.10
N THR A 394 30.71 41.24 4.44
CA THR A 394 29.72 42.30 4.25
C THR A 394 29.18 42.82 5.58
N ALA A 395 28.87 41.95 6.54
CA ALA A 395 28.41 42.36 7.87
C ALA A 395 29.48 43.16 8.63
N VAL A 396 30.75 42.71 8.60
CA VAL A 396 31.87 43.45 9.22
C VAL A 396 32.06 44.80 8.54
N VAL A 397 32.02 44.85 7.21
CA VAL A 397 32.13 46.11 6.45
C VAL A 397 30.97 47.06 6.81
N LEU A 398 29.74 46.57 6.92
CA LEU A 398 28.59 47.37 7.33
C LEU A 398 28.72 47.89 8.77
N VAL A 399 29.22 47.07 9.69
CA VAL A 399 29.48 47.49 11.08
C VAL A 399 30.58 48.55 11.14
N VAL A 400 31.67 48.38 10.38
CA VAL A 400 32.75 49.37 10.29
C VAL A 400 32.24 50.68 9.71
N ILE A 401 31.45 50.63 8.63
CA ILE A 401 30.82 51.83 8.04
C ILE A 401 29.91 52.51 9.08
N ALA A 402 29.10 51.75 9.82
CA ALA A 402 28.23 52.31 10.86
C ALA A 402 29.01 52.98 12.00
N LEU A 403 30.14 52.40 12.43
CA LEU A 403 31.02 52.99 13.44
C LEU A 403 31.67 54.29 12.95
N ILE A 404 32.15 54.32 11.70
CA ILE A 404 32.70 55.53 11.08
C ILE A 404 31.65 56.63 11.00
N ILE A 405 30.42 56.31 10.57
CA ILE A 405 29.31 57.27 10.53
C ILE A 405 28.99 57.78 11.95
N PHE A 406 28.98 56.88 12.94
CA PHE A 406 28.73 57.24 14.33
C PHE A 406 29.80 58.21 14.88
N GLU A 407 31.09 57.96 14.63
CA GLU A 407 32.17 58.88 15.01
C GLU A 407 32.02 60.24 14.34
N ILE A 408 31.74 60.28 13.04
CA ILE A 408 31.56 61.54 12.30
C ILE A 408 30.41 62.35 12.92
N VAL A 409 29.26 61.72 13.16
CA VAL A 409 28.08 62.36 13.76
C VAL A 409 28.37 62.84 15.18
N PHE A 410 29.02 62.00 15.99
CA PHE A 410 29.36 62.34 17.37
C PHE A 410 30.34 63.51 17.43
N ASP A 411 31.32 63.56 16.53
CA ASP A 411 32.27 64.65 16.44
C ASP A 411 31.61 65.94 15.90
N THR A 412 30.67 65.84 14.96
CA THR A 412 29.87 67.01 14.53
C THR A 412 29.03 67.57 15.67
N LEU A 413 28.40 66.70 16.48
CA LEU A 413 27.63 67.10 17.66
C LEU A 413 28.54 67.73 18.73
N ARG A 414 29.74 67.19 18.93
CA ARG A 414 30.74 67.73 19.86
C ARG A 414 31.19 69.12 19.41
N ARG A 415 31.49 69.32 18.12
CA ARG A 415 31.83 70.62 17.54
C ARG A 415 30.69 71.62 17.65
N LYS A 416 29.43 71.22 17.41
CA LYS A 416 28.26 72.06 17.65
C LYS A 416 28.11 72.47 19.11
N LYS A 417 28.36 71.54 20.06
CA LYS A 417 28.28 71.82 21.50
C LYS A 417 29.40 72.76 21.96
N VAL A 418 30.62 72.63 21.42
CA VAL A 418 31.75 73.55 21.67
C VAL A 418 31.52 74.92 21.04
N SER A 419 30.97 74.98 19.82
CA SER A 419 30.56 76.23 19.16
C SER A 419 29.50 76.98 19.99
N LYS A 420 28.49 76.27 20.50
CA LYS A 420 27.45 76.84 21.36
C LYS A 420 28.00 77.38 22.69
N ARG A 421 28.94 76.66 23.33
CA ARG A 421 29.64 77.14 24.53
C ARG A 421 30.54 78.34 24.28
N ARG A 422 31.19 78.44 23.10
CA ARG A 422 31.97 79.63 22.72
C ARG A 422 31.10 80.86 22.45
N THR A 423 29.90 80.68 21.88
CA THR A 423 28.94 81.78 21.67
C THR A 423 28.27 82.22 22.98
N GLU A 424 28.02 81.31 23.93
CA GLU A 424 27.53 81.63 25.27
C GLU A 424 28.60 82.34 26.13
N ASN A 425 29.86 81.88 26.13
CA ASN A 425 30.95 82.56 26.84
C ASN A 425 31.37 83.90 26.20
N GLY A 426 31.25 84.05 24.87
CA GLY A 426 31.48 85.31 24.17
C GLY A 426 30.43 86.39 24.51
N ARG A 427 29.18 85.99 24.79
CA ARG A 427 28.12 86.91 25.26
C ARG A 427 28.30 87.32 26.72
N ALA A 428 28.82 86.44 27.58
CA ALA A 428 29.08 86.77 28.98
C ALA A 428 30.18 87.85 29.14
N HIS A 429 31.18 87.90 28.24
CA HIS A 429 32.24 88.89 28.27
C HIS A 429 31.87 90.26 27.67
N SER A 430 30.75 90.37 26.94
CA SER A 430 30.30 91.65 26.35
C SER A 430 29.27 92.40 27.20
N SER A 431 28.83 91.87 28.35
CA SER A 431 27.88 92.57 29.26
C SER A 431 28.55 93.33 30.40
N GLY A 432 29.89 93.45 30.39
CA GLY A 432 30.68 94.15 31.41
C GLY A 432 31.29 95.49 31.00
N LYS A 433 30.92 96.06 29.84
CA LYS A 433 31.38 97.41 29.45
C LYS A 433 30.25 98.23 28.81
N LYS A 434 29.80 99.19 29.62
CA LYS A 434 28.92 100.34 29.38
C LYS A 434 27.43 100.06 29.31
#